data_AF-A0A542DFC7-F1
#
_entry.id   AF-A0A542DFC7-F1
#
_cell.length_a   1.000
_cell.length_b   1.000
_cell.length_c   1.000
_cell.angle_alpha   90.00
_cell.angle_beta   90.00
_cell.angle_gamma   90.00
#
_symmetry.space_group_name_H-M   'P 1'
#
loop_
_entity.id
_entity.type
_entity.pdbx_description
1 polymer ?
#
loop_
_entity_poly.entity_id
_entity_poly.type
_entity_poly.pdbx_seq_one_letter_code
_entity_poly.pdbx_strand_id
1 'polypeptide(L)'
;MTDPAPVTGDPARFSPGFDLPRPDAGVQRLYSAATTRWCPLGEYAGHRLTLLDLASNPGTHTTKTFASLLIVARAIAYIRRTGEPITIFSPTSANKGTALRDAVLRAIEAELVTPEQLRVVILAPESCRDKLRASRMSTDSTLRELNPLLLYRGAPAESVKRLGREFVDAHAGQLKREGRNLWFSLELANYLIADTARAFFEHAVDPTDVSGGPRWHAHAVSSAFGMLGYHHGRTVLEDAGLATPASRPATLLVQHMATADMVLSLRTGSFERHGLPRYSAEPGTGLHRQDGEGDPHFPTTTYDPDETLDPTFYTRRPATSPAMNELIGRFGGDGIVVSLHECLHRYPEIRAMLAGHERGLPVDVRGLREWSLVMALTGVLNAVDRGLITPGADIVVHGSGWYSADEYQPPGESSTTTVTTVDDIAAAVIG
;
A
#
# COMPACT_ATOMS: atom_id res chain seq x y z
N MET A 1 -22.65 9.17 10.93
CA MET A 1 -22.93 8.94 9.49
C MET A 1 -23.58 7.59 9.35
N THR A 2 -24.66 7.46 8.58
CA THR A 2 -25.22 6.15 8.23
C THR A 2 -24.33 5.48 7.20
N ASP A 3 -24.03 4.20 7.38
CA ASP A 3 -23.21 3.44 6.43
C ASP A 3 -23.86 3.43 5.04
N PRO A 4 -23.08 3.63 3.95
CA PRO A 4 -23.65 3.62 2.62
C PRO A 4 -24.31 2.28 2.29
N ALA A 5 -25.57 2.34 1.86
CA ALA A 5 -26.32 1.19 1.39
C ALA A 5 -25.69 0.57 0.13
N PRO A 6 -25.97 -0.71 -0.16
CA PRO A 6 -25.53 -1.34 -1.40
C PRO A 6 -26.03 -0.63 -2.65
N VAL A 7 -25.21 -0.57 -3.69
CA VAL A 7 -25.60 -0.08 -5.03
C VAL A 7 -25.87 -1.29 -5.91
N THR A 8 -27.14 -1.51 -6.28
CA THR A 8 -27.57 -2.67 -7.08
C THR A 8 -28.30 -2.30 -8.38
N GLY A 9 -28.78 -1.05 -8.49
CA GLY A 9 -29.53 -0.58 -9.66
C GLY A 9 -28.68 -0.26 -10.90
N ASP A 10 -27.37 -0.12 -10.74
CA ASP A 10 -26.41 0.10 -11.84
C ASP A 10 -25.29 -0.95 -11.73
N PRO A 11 -25.28 -1.98 -12.60
CA PRO A 11 -24.26 -3.02 -12.58
C PRO A 11 -22.83 -2.50 -12.70
N ALA A 12 -22.59 -1.43 -13.48
CA ALA A 12 -21.26 -0.87 -13.70
C ALA A 12 -20.72 -0.12 -12.46
N ARG A 13 -21.61 0.19 -11.51
CA ARG A 13 -21.32 0.86 -10.24
C ARG A 13 -21.68 0.00 -9.03
N PHE A 14 -21.85 -1.31 -9.22
CA PHE A 14 -22.21 -2.20 -8.14
C PHE A 14 -21.24 -2.07 -6.94
N SER A 15 -21.81 -2.01 -5.74
CA SER A 15 -21.06 -1.98 -4.48
C SER A 15 -21.85 -2.71 -3.39
N PRO A 16 -21.22 -3.58 -2.57
CA PRO A 16 -21.92 -4.40 -1.57
C PRO A 16 -22.43 -3.62 -0.35
N GLY A 17 -22.22 -2.30 -0.31
CA GLY A 17 -22.43 -1.47 0.89
C GLY A 17 -21.28 -1.61 1.88
N PHE A 18 -21.38 -1.00 3.06
CA PHE A 18 -20.31 -0.99 4.08
C PHE A 18 -20.53 -1.94 5.26
N ASP A 19 -21.65 -2.66 5.28
CA ASP A 19 -21.93 -3.63 6.33
C ASP A 19 -20.83 -4.69 6.45
N LEU A 20 -20.51 -5.05 7.69
CA LEU A 20 -19.60 -6.13 8.03
C LEU A 20 -20.37 -7.34 8.60
N PRO A 21 -19.88 -8.57 8.41
CA PRO A 21 -20.52 -9.74 8.98
C PRO A 21 -20.33 -9.73 10.51
N ARG A 22 -21.28 -10.32 11.23
CA ARG A 22 -21.13 -10.52 12.68
C ARG A 22 -19.82 -11.28 12.96
N PRO A 23 -19.03 -10.89 13.99
CA PRO A 23 -17.74 -11.50 14.29
C PRO A 23 -17.87 -12.91 14.93
N ASP A 24 -18.33 -13.87 14.14
CA ASP A 24 -18.33 -15.30 14.47
C ASP A 24 -16.91 -15.91 14.36
N ALA A 25 -16.76 -17.19 14.71
CA ALA A 25 -15.47 -17.87 14.68
C ALA A 25 -14.82 -17.90 13.28
N GLY A 26 -15.62 -17.99 12.21
CA GLY A 26 -15.10 -17.95 10.84
C GLY A 26 -14.59 -16.56 10.47
N VAL A 27 -15.32 -15.51 10.85
CA VAL A 27 -14.90 -14.11 10.65
C VAL A 27 -13.63 -13.80 11.46
N GLN A 28 -13.50 -14.35 12.67
CA GLN A 28 -12.26 -14.25 13.44
C GLN A 28 -11.08 -14.95 12.75
N ARG A 29 -11.30 -16.12 12.14
CA ARG A 29 -10.27 -16.80 11.33
C ARG A 29 -9.88 -15.99 10.09
N LEU A 30 -10.83 -15.33 9.42
CA LEU A 30 -10.54 -14.42 8.31
C LEU A 30 -9.60 -13.29 8.77
N TYR A 31 -9.94 -12.63 9.88
CA TYR A 31 -9.16 -11.51 10.40
C TYR A 31 -7.87 -11.89 11.14
N SER A 32 -7.59 -13.17 11.37
CA SER A 32 -6.36 -13.58 12.08
C SER A 32 -5.07 -13.17 11.38
N ALA A 33 -5.14 -12.83 10.09
CA ALA A 33 -4.02 -12.29 9.31
C ALA A 33 -3.79 -10.78 9.53
N ALA A 34 -4.77 -10.04 10.06
CA ALA A 34 -4.70 -8.60 10.31
C ALA A 34 -3.87 -8.29 11.55
N THR A 35 -2.61 -8.71 11.53
CA THR A 35 -1.66 -8.52 12.62
C THR A 35 -0.85 -7.24 12.39
N THR A 36 -0.68 -6.48 13.46
CA THR A 36 0.14 -5.27 13.52
C THR A 36 1.03 -5.39 14.76
N ARG A 37 2.28 -4.92 14.67
CA ARG A 37 3.21 -4.94 15.80
C ARG A 37 3.87 -3.59 16.02
N TRP A 38 4.19 -3.32 17.28
CA TRP A 38 4.95 -2.15 17.72
C TRP A 38 6.35 -2.62 18.14
N CYS A 39 7.35 -2.35 17.31
CA CYS A 39 8.68 -2.93 17.43
C CYS A 39 9.72 -1.82 17.62
N PRO A 40 10.24 -1.58 18.84
CA PRO A 40 11.33 -0.64 19.05
C PRO A 40 12.55 -1.00 18.18
N LEU A 41 13.12 -0.01 17.51
CA LEU A 41 14.31 -0.16 16.65
C LEU A 41 15.59 0.40 17.30
N GLY A 42 15.48 0.96 18.50
CA GLY A 42 16.57 1.63 19.21
C GLY A 42 16.58 3.14 18.98
N GLU A 43 17.78 3.73 18.99
CA GLU A 43 17.97 5.17 18.86
C GLU A 43 18.92 5.50 17.70
N TYR A 44 18.66 6.61 17.01
CA TYR A 44 19.54 7.17 16.00
C TYR A 44 19.69 8.68 16.20
N ALA A 45 20.92 9.15 16.41
CA ALA A 45 21.24 10.57 16.65
C ALA A 45 20.34 11.26 17.70
N GLY A 46 19.98 10.55 18.77
CA GLY A 46 19.12 11.07 19.85
C GLY A 46 17.61 10.97 19.58
N HIS A 47 17.20 10.34 18.48
CA HIS A 47 15.80 10.05 18.16
C HIS A 47 15.47 8.59 18.48
N ARG A 48 14.38 8.35 19.22
CA ARG A 48 13.87 6.99 19.42
C ARG A 48 13.12 6.54 18.18
N LEU A 49 13.49 5.38 17.65
CA LEU A 49 12.88 4.80 16.46
C LEU A 49 11.99 3.62 16.85
N THR A 50 10.78 3.58 16.29
CA THR A 50 9.88 2.44 16.43
C THR A 50 9.30 2.04 15.08
N LEU A 51 9.30 0.75 14.78
CA LEU A 51 8.61 0.19 13.63
C LEU A 51 7.17 -0.13 13.99
N LEU A 52 6.22 0.49 13.28
CA LEU A 52 4.86 0.01 13.17
C LEU A 52 4.81 -1.04 12.06
N ASP A 53 5.00 -2.32 12.39
CA ASP A 53 4.95 -3.42 11.41
C ASP A 53 3.49 -3.68 11.02
N LEU A 54 3.14 -3.31 9.79
CA LEU A 54 1.82 -3.50 9.18
C LEU A 54 1.82 -4.66 8.17
N ALA A 55 2.95 -5.35 8.02
CA ALA A 55 3.22 -6.36 7.01
C ALA A 55 3.39 -7.76 7.61
N SER A 56 2.93 -7.99 8.84
CA SER A 56 3.15 -9.24 9.56
C SER A 56 2.39 -10.45 8.99
N ASN A 57 1.42 -10.28 8.08
CA ASN A 57 0.75 -11.41 7.42
C ASN A 57 1.75 -12.20 6.55
N PRO A 58 2.04 -13.48 6.87
CA PRO A 58 2.99 -14.29 6.12
C PRO A 58 2.57 -14.55 4.67
N GLY A 59 1.26 -14.54 4.38
CA GLY A 59 0.75 -14.75 3.03
C GLY A 59 1.11 -13.62 2.06
N THR A 60 1.37 -12.41 2.55
CA THR A 60 1.38 -11.21 1.70
C THR A 60 2.53 -10.24 1.96
N HIS A 61 3.03 -10.17 3.20
CA HIS A 61 4.02 -9.18 3.65
C HIS A 61 3.74 -7.73 3.23
N THR A 62 2.48 -7.31 3.33
CA THR A 62 2.06 -5.94 3.00
C THR A 62 0.94 -5.43 3.90
N THR A 63 0.96 -4.11 4.13
CA THR A 63 -0.11 -3.34 4.78
C THR A 63 -1.46 -3.45 4.08
N LYS A 64 -1.49 -3.86 2.79
CA LYS A 64 -2.74 -4.03 2.04
C LYS A 64 -3.61 -5.19 2.56
N THR A 65 -3.10 -6.01 3.46
CA THR A 65 -3.82 -7.13 4.09
C THR A 65 -5.12 -6.66 4.74
N PHE A 66 -5.07 -5.73 5.68
CA PHE A 66 -6.26 -5.41 6.47
C PHE A 66 -7.38 -4.80 5.62
N ALA A 67 -7.05 -3.87 4.72
CA ALA A 67 -8.01 -3.32 3.76
C ALA A 67 -8.63 -4.42 2.87
N SER A 68 -7.84 -5.40 2.43
CA SER A 68 -8.34 -6.50 1.61
C SER A 68 -9.28 -7.43 2.38
N LEU A 69 -8.99 -7.68 3.65
CA LEU A 69 -9.87 -8.45 4.55
C LEU A 69 -11.20 -7.72 4.78
N LEU A 70 -11.19 -6.38 4.97
CA LEU A 70 -12.42 -5.59 5.07
C LEU A 70 -13.24 -5.61 3.77
N ILE A 71 -12.59 -5.50 2.61
CA ILE A 71 -13.25 -5.62 1.29
C ILE A 71 -13.96 -6.97 1.18
N VAL A 72 -13.26 -8.06 1.51
CA VAL A 72 -13.82 -9.42 1.45
C VAL A 72 -14.94 -9.62 2.48
N ALA A 73 -14.79 -9.10 3.70
CA ALA A 73 -15.82 -9.15 4.72
C ALA A 73 -17.12 -8.47 4.27
N ARG A 74 -17.03 -7.31 3.62
CA ARG A 74 -18.21 -6.64 3.04
C ARG A 74 -18.89 -7.48 1.96
N ALA A 75 -18.10 -8.13 1.10
CA ALA A 75 -18.63 -9.05 0.11
C ALA A 75 -19.35 -10.24 0.77
N ILE A 76 -18.76 -10.83 1.82
CA ILE A 76 -19.38 -11.90 2.61
C ILE A 76 -20.70 -11.43 3.24
N ALA A 77 -20.74 -10.25 3.84
CA ALA A 77 -21.95 -9.70 4.45
C ALA A 77 -23.08 -9.56 3.42
N TYR A 78 -22.76 -9.03 2.23
CA TYR A 78 -23.70 -8.92 1.12
C TYR A 78 -24.20 -10.29 0.67
N ILE A 79 -23.28 -11.23 0.36
CA ILE A 79 -23.62 -12.58 -0.11
C ILE A 79 -24.51 -13.32 0.89
N ARG A 80 -24.18 -13.27 2.19
CA ARG A 80 -24.99 -13.91 3.24
C ARG A 80 -26.41 -13.35 3.33
N ARG A 81 -26.56 -12.05 3.09
CA ARG A 81 -27.86 -11.38 3.14
C ARG A 81 -28.72 -11.61 1.90
N THR A 82 -28.10 -11.63 0.72
CA THR A 82 -28.84 -11.60 -0.56
C THR A 82 -28.80 -12.93 -1.30
N GLY A 83 -27.86 -13.81 -0.98
CA GLY A 83 -27.55 -15.01 -1.77
C GLY A 83 -26.88 -14.74 -3.11
N GLU A 84 -26.63 -13.46 -3.46
CA GLU A 84 -26.10 -13.11 -4.78
C GLU A 84 -24.55 -13.16 -4.81
N PRO A 85 -23.94 -13.86 -5.79
CA PRO A 85 -22.49 -13.93 -5.97
C PRO A 85 -21.83 -12.58 -6.28
N ILE A 86 -20.56 -12.45 -5.91
CA ILE A 86 -19.71 -11.29 -6.22
C ILE A 86 -18.42 -11.74 -6.90
N THR A 87 -18.05 -11.05 -7.98
CA THR A 87 -16.71 -11.09 -8.56
C THR A 87 -16.03 -9.75 -8.29
N ILE A 88 -14.98 -9.76 -7.47
CA ILE A 88 -14.14 -8.60 -7.21
C ILE A 88 -13.20 -8.40 -8.39
N PHE A 89 -13.25 -7.26 -9.05
CA PHE A 89 -12.27 -6.88 -10.06
C PHE A 89 -11.33 -5.81 -9.49
N SER A 90 -10.02 -6.04 -9.60
CA SER A 90 -9.02 -5.14 -9.02
C SER A 90 -7.78 -4.97 -9.91
N PRO A 91 -7.63 -3.79 -10.54
CA PRO A 91 -6.33 -3.32 -11.02
C PRO A 91 -5.35 -3.11 -9.86
N THR A 92 -4.07 -3.43 -10.06
CA THR A 92 -3.03 -3.35 -9.02
C THR A 92 -1.63 -3.27 -9.61
N SER A 93 -0.63 -2.98 -8.77
CA SER A 93 0.81 -3.15 -9.03
C SER A 93 1.43 -4.32 -8.26
N ALA A 94 0.61 -5.30 -7.83
CA ALA A 94 0.93 -6.53 -7.09
C ALA A 94 0.42 -6.55 -5.65
N ASN A 95 0.94 -5.73 -4.73
CA ASN A 95 0.66 -5.87 -3.29
C ASN A 95 -0.84 -5.95 -2.93
N LYS A 96 -1.68 -5.10 -3.54
CA LYS A 96 -3.13 -5.18 -3.33
C LYS A 96 -3.72 -6.46 -3.93
N GLY A 97 -3.30 -6.86 -5.13
CA GLY A 97 -3.78 -8.09 -5.76
C GLY A 97 -3.43 -9.34 -4.97
N THR A 98 -2.19 -9.43 -4.49
CA THR A 98 -1.73 -10.50 -3.59
C THR A 98 -2.58 -10.52 -2.32
N ALA A 99 -2.80 -9.37 -1.67
CA ALA A 99 -3.58 -9.28 -0.44
C ALA A 99 -5.08 -9.63 -0.63
N LEU A 100 -5.68 -9.25 -1.76
CA LEU A 100 -7.07 -9.62 -2.08
C LEU A 100 -7.20 -11.11 -2.38
N ARG A 101 -6.26 -11.69 -3.13
CA ARG A 101 -6.24 -13.14 -3.40
C ARG A 101 -6.08 -13.94 -2.11
N ASP A 102 -5.20 -13.51 -1.22
CA ASP A 102 -5.04 -14.09 0.12
C ASP A 102 -6.33 -13.97 0.95
N ALA A 103 -6.97 -12.80 0.97
CA ALA A 103 -8.21 -12.57 1.70
C ALA A 103 -9.38 -13.44 1.19
N VAL A 104 -9.53 -13.59 -0.13
CA VAL A 104 -10.56 -14.47 -0.72
C VAL A 104 -10.27 -15.93 -0.40
N LEU A 105 -9.02 -16.38 -0.54
CA LEU A 105 -8.64 -17.74 -0.16
C LEU A 105 -8.96 -18.03 1.30
N ARG A 106 -8.62 -17.11 2.22
CA ARG A 106 -8.95 -17.22 3.64
C ARG A 106 -10.46 -17.29 3.90
N ALA A 107 -11.26 -16.54 3.16
CA ALA A 107 -12.72 -16.59 3.28
C ALA A 107 -13.29 -17.95 2.87
N ILE A 108 -12.74 -18.55 1.80
CA ILE A 108 -13.09 -19.90 1.34
C ILE A 108 -12.66 -20.94 2.39
N GLU A 109 -11.42 -20.86 2.88
CA GLU A 109 -10.87 -21.79 3.89
C GLU A 109 -11.56 -21.67 5.25
N ALA A 110 -12.09 -20.50 5.58
CA ALA A 110 -12.89 -20.28 6.78
C ALA A 110 -14.36 -20.69 6.60
N GLU A 111 -14.74 -21.20 5.42
CA GLU A 111 -16.11 -21.60 5.05
C GLU A 111 -17.13 -20.46 5.14
N LEU A 112 -16.67 -19.22 4.90
CA LEU A 112 -17.54 -18.04 4.92
C LEU A 112 -18.33 -17.89 3.61
N VAL A 113 -17.80 -18.44 2.52
CA VAL A 113 -18.31 -18.44 1.14
C VAL A 113 -17.79 -19.67 0.38
N THR A 114 -18.51 -20.11 -0.65
CA THR A 114 -17.97 -21.08 -1.64
C THR A 114 -17.16 -20.37 -2.73
N PRO A 115 -16.28 -21.07 -3.47
CA PRO A 115 -15.53 -20.49 -4.59
C PRO A 115 -16.40 -19.83 -5.67
N GLU A 116 -17.63 -20.29 -5.87
CA GLU A 116 -18.56 -19.74 -6.86
C GLU A 116 -19.25 -18.47 -6.35
N GLN A 117 -19.44 -18.35 -5.04
CA GLN A 117 -20.08 -17.20 -4.41
C GLN A 117 -19.17 -15.97 -4.38
N LEU A 118 -17.87 -16.15 -4.17
CA LEU A 118 -16.91 -15.06 -4.14
C LEU A 118 -15.68 -15.36 -5.00
N ARG A 119 -15.49 -14.53 -6.02
CA ARG A 119 -14.36 -14.61 -6.95
C ARG A 119 -13.52 -13.33 -6.91
N VAL A 120 -12.27 -13.43 -7.35
CA VAL A 120 -11.38 -12.29 -7.51
C VAL A 120 -10.60 -12.37 -8.83
N VAL A 121 -10.69 -11.29 -9.59
CA VAL A 121 -9.92 -11.05 -10.81
C VAL A 121 -8.91 -9.95 -10.54
N ILE A 122 -7.64 -10.25 -10.78
CA ILE A 122 -6.55 -9.29 -10.61
C ILE A 122 -6.00 -8.91 -11.98
N LEU A 123 -5.85 -7.62 -12.23
CA LEU A 123 -5.16 -7.07 -13.40
C LEU A 123 -3.92 -6.31 -12.94
N ALA A 124 -2.74 -6.77 -13.33
CA ALA A 124 -1.46 -6.15 -12.97
C ALA A 124 -0.58 -5.96 -14.22
N PRO A 125 0.32 -4.96 -14.25
CA PRO A 125 1.35 -4.89 -15.29
C PRO A 125 2.23 -6.13 -15.25
N GLU A 126 2.68 -6.60 -16.42
CA GLU A 126 3.60 -7.74 -16.53
C GLU A 126 4.91 -7.50 -15.78
N SER A 127 5.39 -6.25 -15.74
CA SER A 127 6.57 -5.85 -14.96
C SER A 127 6.44 -6.07 -13.45
N CYS A 128 5.22 -6.27 -12.94
CA CYS A 128 4.95 -6.56 -11.53
C CYS A 128 4.78 -8.06 -11.25
N ARG A 129 4.95 -8.94 -12.25
CA ARG A 129 4.77 -10.40 -12.12
C ARG A 129 5.56 -10.96 -10.94
N ASP A 130 6.82 -10.58 -10.84
CA ASP A 130 7.70 -11.13 -9.82
C ASP A 130 7.31 -10.72 -8.40
N LYS A 131 6.48 -9.69 -8.21
CA LYS A 131 5.95 -9.28 -6.89
C LYS A 131 4.63 -9.95 -6.53
N LEU A 132 3.97 -10.61 -7.49
CA LEU A 132 2.78 -11.40 -7.23
C LEU A 132 3.19 -12.72 -6.56
N ARG A 133 2.29 -13.28 -5.75
CA ARG A 133 2.55 -14.54 -5.04
C ARG A 133 1.65 -15.65 -5.54
N ALA A 134 2.24 -16.80 -5.81
CA ALA A 134 1.51 -18.04 -6.00
C ALA A 134 0.88 -18.48 -4.66
N SER A 135 -0.31 -19.05 -4.73
CA SER A 135 -0.99 -19.69 -3.61
C SER A 135 -1.88 -20.82 -4.15
N ARG A 136 -2.75 -21.40 -3.32
CA ARG A 136 -3.81 -22.31 -3.81
C ARG A 136 -4.67 -21.70 -4.91
N MET A 137 -4.81 -20.36 -4.94
CA MET A 137 -5.48 -19.64 -6.01
C MET A 137 -4.78 -19.73 -7.38
N SER A 138 -3.54 -20.22 -7.41
CA SER A 138 -2.74 -20.42 -8.61
C SER A 138 -2.52 -21.91 -8.90
N THR A 139 -2.38 -22.74 -7.86
CA THR A 139 -2.05 -24.16 -8.01
C THR A 139 -3.26 -25.07 -8.15
N ASP A 140 -4.38 -24.77 -7.50
CA ASP A 140 -5.66 -25.49 -7.65
C ASP A 140 -6.32 -25.12 -8.98
N SER A 141 -6.68 -26.11 -9.79
CA SER A 141 -7.23 -25.86 -11.14
C SER A 141 -8.56 -25.13 -11.12
N THR A 142 -9.45 -25.50 -10.20
CA THR A 142 -10.79 -24.92 -10.10
C THR A 142 -10.70 -23.49 -9.57
N LEU A 143 -9.91 -23.26 -8.51
CA LEU A 143 -9.71 -21.90 -8.00
C LEU A 143 -9.02 -21.00 -9.04
N ARG A 144 -8.04 -21.53 -9.78
CA ARG A 144 -7.33 -20.78 -10.82
C ARG A 144 -8.29 -20.34 -11.94
N GLU A 145 -9.15 -21.23 -12.40
CA GLU A 145 -10.14 -20.94 -13.44
C GLU A 145 -11.15 -19.87 -12.97
N LEU A 146 -11.64 -19.98 -11.74
CA LEU A 146 -12.60 -19.03 -11.19
C LEU A 146 -12.00 -17.66 -10.83
N ASN A 147 -10.67 -17.57 -10.67
CA ASN A 147 -9.97 -16.40 -10.12
C ASN A 147 -8.75 -16.01 -10.97
N PRO A 148 -8.97 -15.58 -12.23
CA PRO A 148 -7.89 -15.32 -13.16
C PRO A 148 -6.95 -14.20 -12.67
N LEU A 149 -5.66 -14.41 -12.93
CA LEU A 149 -4.59 -13.45 -12.69
C LEU A 149 -4.08 -12.95 -14.04
N LEU A 150 -4.45 -11.71 -14.37
CA LEU A 150 -4.22 -11.10 -15.66
C LEU A 150 -2.96 -10.23 -15.64
N LEU A 151 -2.06 -10.44 -16.59
CA LEU A 151 -0.82 -9.67 -16.78
C LEU A 151 -0.93 -8.79 -18.02
N TYR A 152 -0.95 -7.48 -17.81
CA TYR A 152 -0.99 -6.48 -18.86
C TYR A 152 0.39 -6.22 -19.44
N ARG A 153 0.58 -6.50 -20.73
CA ARG A 153 1.85 -6.32 -21.45
C ARG A 153 1.99 -4.95 -22.15
N GLY A 154 0.92 -4.15 -22.20
CA GLY A 154 0.97 -2.84 -22.87
C GLY A 154 1.68 -1.76 -22.05
N ALA A 155 1.91 -0.61 -22.69
CA ALA A 155 2.52 0.57 -22.09
C ALA A 155 1.58 1.79 -22.22
N PRO A 156 1.52 2.70 -21.23
CA PRO A 156 2.22 2.66 -19.94
C PRO A 156 1.57 1.70 -18.92
N ALA A 157 2.32 1.25 -17.92
CA ALA A 157 1.89 0.29 -16.90
C ALA A 157 0.62 0.73 -16.14
N GLU A 158 0.45 2.04 -15.93
CA GLU A 158 -0.72 2.63 -15.27
C GLU A 158 -2.05 2.42 -16.01
N SER A 159 -1.99 2.04 -17.30
CA SER A 159 -3.16 1.78 -18.14
C SER A 159 -4.07 0.68 -17.59
N VAL A 160 -3.58 -0.20 -16.70
CA VAL A 160 -4.40 -1.21 -16.02
C VAL A 160 -5.63 -0.64 -15.32
N LYS A 161 -5.55 0.59 -14.77
CA LYS A 161 -6.71 1.22 -14.11
C LYS A 161 -7.79 1.61 -15.12
N ARG A 162 -7.37 2.20 -16.25
CA ARG A 162 -8.26 2.60 -17.34
C ARG A 162 -8.89 1.38 -18.01
N LEU A 163 -8.09 0.41 -18.43
CA LEU A 163 -8.57 -0.84 -19.05
C LEU A 163 -9.54 -1.59 -18.13
N GLY A 164 -9.22 -1.67 -16.83
CA GLY A 164 -10.12 -2.27 -15.86
C GLY A 164 -11.47 -1.56 -15.74
N ARG A 165 -11.49 -0.23 -15.79
CA ARG A 165 -12.73 0.55 -15.78
C ARG A 165 -13.54 0.34 -17.06
N GLU A 166 -12.88 0.40 -18.21
CA GLU A 166 -13.51 0.15 -19.52
C GLU A 166 -14.16 -1.25 -19.58
N PHE A 167 -13.48 -2.29 -19.06
CA PHE A 167 -14.05 -3.63 -18.94
C PHE A 167 -15.32 -3.66 -18.07
N VAL A 168 -15.30 -3.04 -16.89
CA VAL A 168 -16.46 -3.04 -16.00
C VAL A 168 -17.63 -2.28 -16.64
N ASP A 169 -17.38 -1.14 -17.28
CA ASP A 169 -18.41 -0.35 -17.99
C ASP A 169 -19.07 -1.16 -19.11
N ALA A 170 -18.28 -1.91 -19.88
CA ALA A 170 -18.77 -2.69 -21.00
C ALA A 170 -19.49 -3.98 -20.58
N HIS A 171 -19.00 -4.68 -19.55
CA HIS A 171 -19.40 -6.07 -19.30
C HIS A 171 -20.11 -6.33 -17.96
N ALA A 172 -20.17 -5.38 -17.02
CA ALA A 172 -20.84 -5.62 -15.73
C ALA A 172 -22.33 -6.00 -15.91
N GLY A 173 -23.02 -5.40 -16.89
CA GLY A 173 -24.40 -5.74 -17.21
C GLY A 173 -24.58 -7.16 -17.74
N GLN A 174 -23.61 -7.69 -18.49
CA GLN A 174 -23.62 -9.08 -18.95
C GLN A 174 -23.45 -10.05 -17.79
N LEU A 175 -22.43 -9.84 -16.96
CA LEU A 175 -22.19 -10.67 -15.78
C LEU A 175 -23.39 -10.67 -14.81
N LYS A 176 -24.08 -9.53 -14.66
CA LYS A 176 -25.30 -9.48 -13.84
C LYS A 176 -26.43 -10.34 -14.41
N ARG A 177 -26.61 -10.39 -15.74
CA ARG A 177 -27.58 -11.29 -16.39
C ARG A 177 -27.23 -12.77 -16.20
N GLU A 178 -25.94 -13.09 -16.08
CA GLU A 178 -25.43 -14.42 -15.74
C GLU A 178 -25.44 -14.70 -14.22
N GLY A 179 -26.03 -13.80 -13.42
CA GLY A 179 -26.22 -13.99 -11.98
C GLY A 179 -25.04 -13.57 -11.11
N ARG A 180 -24.06 -12.81 -11.63
CA ARG A 180 -22.87 -12.37 -10.86
C ARG A 180 -22.77 -10.85 -10.79
N ASN A 181 -22.56 -10.31 -9.59
CA ASN A 181 -22.27 -8.89 -9.44
C ASN A 181 -20.78 -8.63 -9.65
N LEU A 182 -20.41 -7.70 -10.54
CA LEU A 182 -19.03 -7.28 -10.76
C LEU A 182 -18.71 -6.06 -9.89
N TRP A 183 -17.80 -6.21 -8.92
CA TRP A 183 -17.42 -5.11 -8.03
C TRP A 183 -16.03 -4.56 -8.36
N PHE A 184 -15.99 -3.31 -8.82
CA PHE A 184 -14.73 -2.60 -9.07
C PHE A 184 -14.16 -1.98 -7.78
N SER A 185 -13.27 -2.72 -7.11
CA SER A 185 -12.82 -2.45 -5.73
C SER A 185 -11.82 -1.28 -5.53
N LEU A 186 -11.84 -0.27 -6.40
CA LEU A 186 -10.96 0.91 -6.32
C LEU A 186 -11.52 2.06 -5.48
N GLU A 187 -12.68 1.87 -4.83
CA GLU A 187 -13.25 2.88 -3.94
C GLU A 187 -12.28 3.27 -2.80
N LEU A 188 -12.07 4.57 -2.63
CA LEU A 188 -11.16 5.15 -1.65
C LEU A 188 -11.50 4.75 -0.22
N ALA A 189 -12.79 4.79 0.12
CA ALA A 189 -13.28 4.51 1.48
C ALA A 189 -12.86 3.12 1.99
N ASN A 190 -12.58 2.16 1.10
CA ASN A 190 -12.10 0.82 1.45
C ASN A 190 -10.76 0.86 2.18
N TYR A 191 -9.87 1.79 1.82
CA TYR A 191 -8.54 1.92 2.42
C TYR A 191 -8.56 2.84 3.62
N LEU A 192 -9.31 3.95 3.52
CA LEU A 192 -9.35 4.94 4.59
C LEU A 192 -9.80 4.30 5.91
N ILE A 193 -10.86 3.48 5.89
CA ILE A 193 -11.36 2.80 7.10
C ILE A 193 -10.36 1.78 7.64
N ALA A 194 -9.62 1.07 6.79
CA ALA A 194 -8.59 0.15 7.24
C ALA A 194 -7.42 0.89 7.90
N ASP A 195 -7.04 2.02 7.33
CA ASP A 195 -5.87 2.79 7.74
C ASP A 195 -6.13 3.60 9.02
N THR A 196 -7.38 3.87 9.41
CA THR A 196 -7.72 4.49 10.69
C THR A 196 -7.38 3.61 11.89
N ALA A 197 -7.45 2.29 11.74
CA ALA A 197 -7.10 1.35 12.79
C ALA A 197 -5.64 1.49 13.26
N ARG A 198 -4.76 2.08 12.45
CA ARG A 198 -3.36 2.37 12.84
C ARG A 198 -3.31 3.31 14.04
N ALA A 199 -4.14 4.34 14.06
CA ALA A 199 -4.19 5.31 15.16
C ALA A 199 -4.77 4.70 16.44
N PHE A 200 -5.79 3.85 16.32
CA PHE A 200 -6.35 3.10 17.45
C PHE A 200 -5.33 2.11 18.02
N PHE A 201 -4.59 1.41 17.15
CA PHE A 201 -3.53 0.51 17.58
C PHE A 201 -2.43 1.25 18.34
N GLU A 202 -1.89 2.34 17.77
CA GLU A 202 -0.89 3.15 18.48
C GLU A 202 -1.43 3.67 19.81
N HIS A 203 -2.66 4.22 19.83
CA HIS A 203 -3.27 4.72 21.06
C HIS A 203 -3.36 3.64 22.15
N ALA A 204 -3.56 2.37 21.77
CA ALA A 204 -3.61 1.26 22.71
C ALA A 204 -2.23 0.82 23.24
N VAL A 205 -1.14 1.03 22.48
CA VAL A 205 0.18 0.49 22.83
C VAL A 205 1.19 1.54 23.29
N ASP A 206 1.12 2.76 22.74
CA ASP A 206 1.99 3.89 23.07
C ASP A 206 1.29 5.23 22.76
N PRO A 207 0.28 5.63 23.55
CA PRO A 207 -0.51 6.82 23.28
C PRO A 207 0.32 8.12 23.23
N THR A 208 0.09 8.93 22.20
CA THR A 208 0.82 10.18 21.91
C THR A 208 0.69 11.24 23.01
N ASP A 209 -0.41 11.23 23.78
CA ASP A 209 -0.64 12.17 24.88
C ASP A 209 0.22 11.86 26.12
N VAL A 210 0.74 10.64 26.23
CA VAL A 210 1.59 10.18 27.34
C VAL A 210 3.07 10.29 26.99
N SER A 211 3.42 10.20 25.71
CA SER A 211 4.78 10.41 25.24
C SER A 211 5.20 11.87 25.47
N GLY A 212 6.13 12.10 26.39
CA GLY A 212 6.52 13.45 26.85
C GLY A 212 7.27 14.33 25.84
N GLY A 213 7.21 14.02 24.53
CA GLY A 213 7.94 14.72 23.48
C GLY A 213 7.25 14.67 22.10
N PRO A 214 7.72 15.46 21.12
CA PRO A 214 7.16 15.46 19.77
C PRO A 214 7.27 14.09 19.10
N ARG A 215 6.26 13.73 18.30
CA ARG A 215 6.25 12.48 17.54
C ARG A 215 6.12 12.73 16.04
N TRP A 216 6.82 11.92 15.26
CA TRP A 216 6.78 11.91 13.82
C TRP A 216 6.37 10.53 13.31
N HIS A 217 5.51 10.50 12.30
CA HIS A 217 5.21 9.28 11.56
C HIS A 217 5.82 9.36 10.17
N ALA A 218 6.73 8.44 9.87
CA ALA A 218 7.40 8.34 8.59
C ALA A 218 6.84 7.18 7.77
N HIS A 219 6.51 7.45 6.51
CA HIS A 219 5.97 6.42 5.61
C HIS A 219 6.49 6.59 4.18
N ALA A 220 6.98 5.49 3.59
CA ALA A 220 7.18 5.40 2.15
C ALA A 220 5.82 5.38 1.43
N VAL A 221 5.55 6.41 0.61
CA VAL A 221 4.22 6.65 0.06
C VAL A 221 4.20 6.80 -1.47
N SER A 222 3.24 6.13 -2.10
CA SER A 222 2.81 6.48 -3.47
C SER A 222 1.64 7.46 -3.46
N SER A 223 0.71 7.33 -2.51
CA SER A 223 -0.47 8.21 -2.39
C SER A 223 -0.88 8.47 -0.94
N ALA A 224 -0.03 8.14 0.03
CA ALA A 224 -0.23 8.48 1.45
C ALA A 224 -1.59 8.11 2.10
N PHE A 225 -2.36 7.16 1.55
CA PHE A 225 -3.63 6.73 2.17
C PHE A 225 -3.45 6.23 3.60
N GLY A 226 -2.33 5.56 3.88
CA GLY A 226 -1.98 5.10 5.22
C GLY A 226 -1.87 6.24 6.23
N MET A 227 -1.28 7.37 5.82
CA MET A 227 -1.15 8.56 6.67
C MET A 227 -2.47 9.32 6.79
N LEU A 228 -3.23 9.43 5.70
CA LEU A 228 -4.55 10.06 5.72
C LEU A 228 -5.51 9.30 6.65
N GLY A 229 -5.51 7.96 6.57
CA GLY A 229 -6.29 7.10 7.46
C GLY A 229 -5.85 7.23 8.91
N TYR A 230 -4.54 7.24 9.18
CA TYR A 230 -4.02 7.49 10.52
C TYR A 230 -4.55 8.82 11.11
N HIS A 231 -4.44 9.93 10.37
CA HIS A 231 -4.95 11.24 10.82
C HIS A 231 -6.46 11.28 10.97
N HIS A 232 -7.21 10.52 10.16
CA HIS A 232 -8.66 10.36 10.34
C HIS A 232 -8.97 9.57 11.62
N GLY A 233 -8.22 8.51 11.91
CA GLY A 233 -8.36 7.74 13.16
C GLY A 233 -8.06 8.60 14.38
N ARG A 234 -7.07 9.50 14.29
CA ARG A 234 -6.80 10.54 15.30
C ARG A 234 -7.99 11.47 15.51
N THR A 235 -8.64 11.95 14.44
CA THR A 235 -9.87 12.75 14.56
C THR A 235 -10.94 11.99 15.33
N VAL A 236 -11.15 10.69 15.04
CA VAL A 236 -12.16 9.89 15.75
C VAL A 236 -11.82 9.73 17.23
N LEU A 237 -10.55 9.50 17.58
CA LEU A 237 -10.11 9.42 18.98
C LEU A 237 -10.28 10.76 19.71
N GLU A 238 -10.02 11.88 19.04
CA GLU A 238 -10.20 13.23 19.58
C GLU A 238 -11.67 13.58 19.80
N ASP A 239 -12.54 13.29 18.83
CA ASP A 239 -13.99 13.48 18.95
C ASP A 239 -14.59 12.64 20.08
N ALA A 240 -13.99 11.48 20.37
CA ALA A 240 -14.36 10.61 21.49
C ALA A 240 -13.75 11.05 22.85
N GLY A 241 -12.92 12.11 22.87
CA GLY A 241 -12.23 12.58 24.07
C GLY A 241 -11.13 11.64 24.58
N LEU A 242 -10.67 10.71 23.74
CA LEU A 242 -9.61 9.74 24.07
C LEU A 242 -8.21 10.26 23.77
N ALA A 243 -8.10 11.29 22.93
CA ALA A 243 -6.82 11.88 22.59
C ALA A 243 -6.94 13.40 22.40
N THR A 244 -5.82 14.13 22.50
CA THR A 244 -5.82 15.59 22.33
C THR A 244 -5.28 16.02 20.96
N PRO A 245 -5.83 17.09 20.35
CA PRO A 245 -5.29 17.64 19.11
C PRO A 245 -3.84 18.15 19.24
N ALA A 246 -3.41 18.52 20.45
CA ALA A 246 -2.07 19.03 20.72
C ALA A 246 -0.98 17.95 20.63
N SER A 247 -1.33 16.68 20.79
CA SER A 247 -0.41 15.54 20.67
C SER A 247 -0.41 14.90 19.29
N ARG A 248 -1.05 15.52 18.28
CA ARG A 248 -1.05 14.98 16.92
C ARG A 248 0.38 14.92 16.38
N PRO A 249 0.82 13.75 15.88
CA PRO A 249 2.15 13.63 15.31
C PRO A 249 2.34 14.39 13.99
N ALA A 250 3.57 14.85 13.79
CA ALA A 250 4.06 15.33 12.52
C ALA A 250 4.17 14.17 11.50
N THR A 251 4.19 14.48 10.20
CA THR A 251 4.29 13.45 9.14
C THR A 251 5.51 13.66 8.27
N LEU A 252 6.32 12.62 8.08
CA LEU A 252 7.38 12.57 7.07
C LEU A 252 6.94 11.71 5.87
N LEU A 253 6.72 12.36 4.73
CA LEU A 253 6.47 11.67 3.47
C LEU A 253 7.81 11.21 2.87
N VAL A 254 7.97 9.92 2.62
CA VAL A 254 9.16 9.40 1.94
C VAL A 254 8.78 8.91 0.54
N GLN A 255 9.46 9.44 -0.49
CA GLN A 255 9.26 9.05 -1.88
C GLN A 255 10.59 8.74 -2.57
N HIS A 256 10.57 8.27 -3.81
CA HIS A 256 11.77 8.11 -4.64
C HIS A 256 11.68 9.01 -5.88
N MET A 257 12.81 9.18 -6.58
CA MET A 257 13.00 10.12 -7.67
C MET A 257 11.89 10.06 -8.74
N ALA A 258 11.61 8.86 -9.27
CA ALA A 258 10.61 8.73 -10.31
C ALA A 258 9.20 9.15 -9.88
N THR A 259 8.79 9.11 -8.61
CA THR A 259 7.46 9.58 -8.15
C THR A 259 7.51 10.52 -6.95
N ALA A 260 8.33 11.56 -7.02
CA ALA A 260 8.47 12.61 -6.00
C ALA A 260 7.28 13.59 -5.92
N ASP A 261 6.16 13.28 -6.56
CA ASP A 261 5.01 14.16 -6.77
C ASP A 261 4.45 14.80 -5.47
N MET A 262 4.31 14.05 -4.38
CA MET A 262 3.76 14.60 -3.13
C MET A 262 4.77 15.49 -2.41
N VAL A 263 6.07 15.13 -2.44
CA VAL A 263 7.13 15.99 -1.90
C VAL A 263 7.19 17.29 -2.70
N LEU A 264 7.16 17.24 -4.03
CA LEU A 264 7.08 18.44 -4.88
C LEU A 264 5.85 19.28 -4.57
N SER A 265 4.67 18.65 -4.43
CA SER A 265 3.43 19.35 -4.12
C SER A 265 3.49 20.05 -2.77
N LEU A 266 4.06 19.41 -1.76
CA LEU A 266 4.24 19.99 -0.43
C LEU A 266 5.18 21.21 -0.47
N ARG A 267 6.28 21.11 -1.21
CA ARG A 267 7.32 22.15 -1.25
C ARG A 267 7.00 23.32 -2.18
N THR A 268 6.30 23.06 -3.29
CA THR A 268 6.15 24.02 -4.40
C THR A 268 4.70 24.31 -4.76
N GLY A 269 3.72 23.59 -4.18
CA GLY A 269 2.32 23.65 -4.60
C GLY A 269 2.06 23.01 -5.97
N SER A 270 3.05 22.35 -6.57
CA SER A 270 3.01 21.80 -7.91
C SER A 270 3.53 20.37 -7.97
N PHE A 271 3.03 19.58 -8.93
CA PHE A 271 3.53 18.22 -9.21
C PHE A 271 4.56 18.19 -10.35
N GLU A 272 4.88 19.34 -10.93
CA GLU A 272 5.68 19.40 -12.15
C GLU A 272 7.14 19.03 -11.90
N ARG A 273 7.68 18.13 -12.75
CA ARG A 273 9.06 17.62 -12.61
C ARG A 273 10.13 18.71 -12.77
N HIS A 274 9.81 19.85 -13.39
CA HIS A 274 10.75 20.97 -13.45
C HIS A 274 11.05 21.57 -12.06
N GLY A 275 10.27 21.23 -11.04
CA GLY A 275 10.54 21.58 -9.64
C GLY A 275 11.56 20.65 -8.97
N LEU A 276 11.97 19.55 -9.61
CA LEU A 276 13.07 18.72 -9.13
C LEU A 276 14.40 19.47 -9.26
N PRO A 277 15.36 19.24 -8.35
CA PRO A 277 16.72 19.68 -8.56
C PRO A 277 17.31 19.13 -9.85
N ARG A 278 18.23 19.90 -10.44
CA ARG A 278 19.02 19.43 -11.57
C ARG A 278 20.18 18.60 -11.05
N TYR A 279 20.60 17.64 -11.86
CA TYR A 279 21.68 16.75 -11.54
C TYR A 279 22.67 16.67 -12.70
N SER A 280 23.95 16.84 -12.40
CA SER A 280 25.03 16.65 -13.36
C SER A 280 25.79 15.37 -13.05
N ALA A 281 26.22 14.67 -14.10
CA ALA A 281 27.11 13.53 -13.94
C ALA A 281 28.41 13.97 -13.24
N GLU A 282 28.77 13.30 -12.16
CA GLU A 282 30.02 13.50 -11.46
C GLU A 282 31.13 12.64 -12.11
N PRO A 283 32.18 13.26 -12.66
CA PRO A 283 33.24 12.52 -13.34
C PRO A 283 33.93 11.52 -12.42
N GLY A 284 34.06 10.27 -12.89
CA GLY A 284 34.84 9.22 -12.21
C GLY A 284 34.11 8.46 -11.10
N THR A 285 32.90 8.86 -10.70
CA THR A 285 32.12 8.17 -9.66
C THR A 285 30.97 7.32 -10.23
N GLY A 286 30.51 7.63 -11.44
CA GLY A 286 29.32 7.01 -12.03
C GLY A 286 28.01 7.46 -11.36
N LEU A 287 28.08 8.50 -10.52
CA LEU A 287 26.94 9.11 -9.86
C LEU A 287 26.57 10.42 -10.53
N HIS A 288 25.34 10.84 -10.32
CA HIS A 288 24.86 12.18 -10.58
C HIS A 288 24.76 12.94 -9.26
N ARG A 289 25.29 14.17 -9.21
CA ARG A 289 25.21 15.06 -8.05
C ARG A 289 24.25 16.21 -8.34
N GLN A 290 23.51 16.62 -7.31
CA GLN A 290 22.67 17.80 -7.38
C GLN A 290 23.48 19.06 -7.72
N ASP A 291 22.96 19.86 -8.66
CA ASP A 291 23.55 21.14 -9.06
C ASP A 291 23.21 22.25 -8.06
N GLY A 292 24.13 23.20 -7.88
CA GLY A 292 23.89 24.42 -7.09
C GLY A 292 23.89 24.21 -5.58
N GLU A 293 23.07 24.99 -4.86
CA GLU A 293 22.85 24.81 -3.43
C GLU A 293 21.96 23.57 -3.21
N GLY A 294 22.46 22.62 -2.42
CA GLY A 294 21.78 21.34 -2.20
C GLY A 294 20.47 21.51 -1.44
N ASP A 295 19.37 21.13 -2.07
CA ASP A 295 18.06 21.00 -1.43
C ASP A 295 18.02 19.72 -0.56
N PRO A 296 17.92 19.83 0.78
CA PRO A 296 17.98 18.68 1.68
C PRO A 296 16.80 17.69 1.50
N HIS A 297 15.71 18.08 0.83
CA HIS A 297 14.56 17.20 0.61
C HIS A 297 14.78 16.21 -0.54
N PHE A 298 15.85 16.37 -1.32
CA PHE A 298 16.17 15.50 -2.45
C PHE A 298 17.54 14.84 -2.28
N PRO A 299 17.82 13.73 -3.00
CA PRO A 299 19.09 13.06 -2.88
C PRO A 299 20.26 13.97 -3.27
N THR A 300 21.31 14.01 -2.45
CA THR A 300 22.53 14.73 -2.84
C THR A 300 23.20 14.05 -4.04
N THR A 301 23.09 12.72 -4.10
CA THR A 301 23.61 11.89 -5.19
C THR A 301 22.65 10.76 -5.55
N THR A 302 22.65 10.38 -6.83
CA THR A 302 21.86 9.26 -7.38
C THR A 302 22.63 8.56 -8.49
N TYR A 303 22.29 7.31 -8.82
CA TYR A 303 22.82 6.64 -10.01
C TYR A 303 22.16 7.16 -11.29
N ASP A 304 20.88 7.50 -11.23
CA ASP A 304 20.10 8.02 -12.34
C ASP A 304 18.99 8.96 -11.80
N PRO A 305 18.87 10.21 -12.28
CA PRO A 305 17.79 11.12 -11.91
C PRO A 305 16.38 10.62 -12.25
N ASP A 306 16.25 9.62 -13.14
CA ASP A 306 15.00 9.00 -13.55
C ASP A 306 14.78 7.60 -12.94
N GLU A 307 15.57 7.21 -11.93
CA GLU A 307 15.49 5.88 -11.34
C GLU A 307 14.13 5.56 -10.69
N THR A 308 13.72 4.30 -10.86
CA THR A 308 12.55 3.72 -10.20
C THR A 308 13.01 2.63 -9.25
N LEU A 309 12.93 2.90 -7.94
CA LEU A 309 13.36 1.95 -6.91
C LEU A 309 12.38 0.77 -6.80
N ASP A 310 11.08 1.07 -6.85
CA ASP A 310 10.04 0.06 -6.72
C ASP A 310 8.88 0.33 -7.68
N PRO A 311 8.57 -0.59 -8.60
CA PRO A 311 7.53 -0.38 -9.63
C PRO A 311 6.12 -0.28 -9.04
N THR A 312 5.92 -0.60 -7.77
CA THR A 312 4.63 -0.40 -7.09
C THR A 312 4.31 1.07 -6.83
N PHE A 313 5.32 1.94 -6.86
CA PHE A 313 5.20 3.39 -6.70
C PHE A 313 5.12 4.02 -8.09
N TYR A 314 3.91 4.12 -8.62
CA TYR A 314 3.68 4.63 -9.98
C TYR A 314 2.62 5.75 -10.04
N THR A 315 2.06 6.15 -8.89
CA THR A 315 1.01 7.17 -8.88
C THR A 315 1.57 8.56 -9.14
N ARG A 316 1.10 9.20 -10.21
CA ARG A 316 1.29 10.62 -10.50
C ARG A 316 0.15 11.45 -9.94
N ARG A 317 0.45 12.69 -9.52
CA ARG A 317 -0.52 13.68 -9.01
C ARG A 317 -1.55 13.07 -8.04
N PRO A 318 -1.12 12.50 -6.89
CA PRO A 318 -2.03 11.74 -6.03
C PRO A 318 -3.18 12.61 -5.49
N ALA A 319 -4.41 12.10 -5.55
CA ALA A 319 -5.61 12.81 -5.10
C ALA A 319 -5.61 13.15 -3.59
N THR A 320 -4.75 12.50 -2.80
CA THR A 320 -4.56 12.75 -1.37
C THR A 320 -3.65 13.92 -1.07
N SER A 321 -2.88 14.41 -2.06
CA SER A 321 -1.86 15.44 -1.82
C SER A 321 -2.44 16.70 -1.18
N PRO A 322 -3.59 17.27 -1.62
CA PRO A 322 -4.15 18.45 -0.98
C PRO A 322 -4.45 18.26 0.51
N ALA A 323 -5.10 17.14 0.88
CA ALA A 323 -5.43 16.83 2.26
C ALA A 323 -4.17 16.56 3.11
N MET A 324 -3.16 15.89 2.54
CA MET A 324 -1.89 15.67 3.22
C MET A 324 -1.12 16.97 3.44
N ASN A 325 -1.08 17.87 2.46
CA ASN A 325 -0.44 19.18 2.59
C ASN A 325 -1.10 20.00 3.69
N GLU A 326 -2.44 19.98 3.78
CA GLU A 326 -3.18 20.64 4.86
C GLU A 326 -2.83 20.06 6.24
N LEU A 327 -2.82 18.72 6.36
CA LEU A 327 -2.47 18.04 7.61
C LEU A 327 -1.04 18.34 8.04
N ILE A 328 -0.08 18.30 7.11
CA ILE A 328 1.33 18.61 7.37
C ILE A 328 1.49 20.08 7.75
N GLY A 329 0.83 21.00 7.04
CA GLY A 329 0.87 22.42 7.37
C GLY A 329 0.28 22.73 8.75
N ARG A 330 -0.72 21.96 9.20
CA ARG A 330 -1.38 22.16 10.49
C ARG A 330 -0.67 21.50 11.67
N PHE A 331 -0.17 20.28 11.49
CA PHE A 331 0.37 19.45 12.58
C PHE A 331 1.89 19.25 12.51
N GLY A 332 2.54 19.88 11.53
CA GLY A 332 3.97 19.73 11.28
C GLY A 332 4.28 18.47 10.46
N GLY A 333 5.52 18.43 9.97
CA GLY A 333 5.98 17.38 9.08
C GLY A 333 6.78 17.94 7.92
N ASP A 334 7.26 17.04 7.08
CA ASP A 334 7.98 17.37 5.84
C ASP A 334 7.89 16.23 4.82
N GLY A 335 8.60 16.37 3.71
CA GLY A 335 8.77 15.32 2.70
C GLY A 335 10.23 15.16 2.30
N ILE A 336 10.65 13.93 2.03
CA ILE A 336 11.99 13.61 1.54
C ILE A 336 11.92 12.60 0.39
N VAL A 337 12.78 12.80 -0.60
CA VAL A 337 13.02 11.89 -1.71
C VAL A 337 14.34 11.17 -1.47
N VAL A 338 14.34 9.85 -1.62
CA VAL A 338 15.53 8.99 -1.50
C VAL A 338 15.95 8.43 -2.85
N SER A 339 17.24 8.19 -3.01
CA SER A 339 17.80 7.51 -4.18
C SER A 339 18.13 6.04 -3.92
N LEU A 340 18.33 5.25 -4.98
CA LEU A 340 18.85 3.89 -4.88
C LEU A 340 20.25 3.92 -4.25
N HIS A 341 21.09 4.88 -4.63
CA HIS A 341 22.41 5.07 -4.05
C HIS A 341 22.34 5.24 -2.53
N GLU A 342 21.46 6.10 -2.03
CA GLU A 342 21.26 6.30 -0.60
C GLU A 342 20.71 5.04 0.09
N CYS A 343 19.73 4.37 -0.52
CA CYS A 343 19.17 3.13 0.02
C CYS A 343 20.23 2.03 0.13
N LEU A 344 21.10 1.89 -0.87
CA LEU A 344 22.20 0.93 -0.86
C LEU A 344 23.26 1.29 0.18
N HIS A 345 23.60 2.57 0.30
CA HIS A 345 24.55 3.06 1.30
C HIS A 345 24.08 2.79 2.73
N ARG A 346 22.78 3.04 3.00
CA ARG A 346 22.16 2.81 4.32
C ARG A 346 21.81 1.36 4.60
N TYR A 347 21.79 0.50 3.58
CA TYR A 347 21.31 -0.87 3.70
C TYR A 347 21.96 -1.68 4.84
N PRO A 348 23.29 -1.65 5.05
CA PRO A 348 23.91 -2.40 6.14
C PRO A 348 23.45 -1.93 7.53
N GLU A 349 23.33 -0.62 7.72
CA GLU A 349 22.85 0.01 8.96
C GLU A 349 21.38 -0.35 9.23
N ILE A 350 20.52 -0.20 8.21
CA ILE A 350 19.10 -0.57 8.26
C ILE A 350 18.94 -2.06 8.59
N ARG A 351 19.74 -2.94 7.97
CA ARG A 351 19.71 -4.38 8.24
C ARG A 351 20.12 -4.68 9.69
N ALA A 352 21.11 -3.96 10.22
CA ALA A 352 21.52 -4.10 11.62
C ALA A 352 20.41 -3.66 12.59
N MET A 353 19.73 -2.54 12.32
CA MET A 353 18.58 -2.08 13.10
C MET A 353 17.45 -3.12 13.13
N LEU A 354 17.24 -3.83 12.02
CA LEU A 354 16.20 -4.85 11.89
C LEU A 354 16.64 -6.26 12.31
N ALA A 355 17.87 -6.45 12.80
CA ALA A 355 18.41 -7.79 13.09
C ALA A 355 17.65 -8.54 14.19
N GLY A 356 17.02 -7.80 15.14
CA GLY A 356 16.17 -8.37 16.18
C GLY A 356 14.72 -8.64 15.75
N HIS A 357 14.35 -8.27 14.53
CA HIS A 357 13.02 -8.50 14.00
C HIS A 357 12.91 -9.92 13.42
N GLU A 358 11.78 -10.60 13.64
CA GLU A 358 11.53 -11.97 13.12
C GLU A 358 11.70 -12.08 11.60
N ARG A 359 11.48 -10.97 10.89
CA ARG A 359 11.69 -10.82 9.45
C ARG A 359 12.75 -9.77 9.19
N GLY A 360 14.00 -10.22 9.02
CA GLY A 360 15.12 -9.37 8.64
C GLY A 360 15.08 -8.95 7.17
N LEU A 361 16.10 -8.21 6.74
CA LEU A 361 16.36 -7.92 5.33
C LEU A 361 17.32 -8.97 4.75
N PRO A 362 17.22 -9.30 3.44
CA PRO A 362 18.14 -10.25 2.82
C PRO A 362 19.60 -9.76 2.92
N VAL A 363 20.54 -10.70 3.03
CA VAL A 363 21.97 -10.35 3.07
C VAL A 363 22.40 -9.71 1.74
N ASP A 364 21.98 -10.32 0.63
CA ASP A 364 22.11 -9.76 -0.71
C ASP A 364 20.89 -8.89 -1.05
N VAL A 365 21.11 -7.58 -1.17
CA VAL A 365 20.06 -6.61 -1.50
C VAL A 365 19.38 -6.90 -2.84
N ARG A 366 20.05 -7.60 -3.77
CA ARG A 366 19.44 -8.01 -5.06
C ARG A 366 18.32 -9.03 -4.87
N GLY A 367 18.26 -9.68 -3.70
CA GLY A 367 17.15 -10.53 -3.29
C GLY A 367 15.91 -9.77 -2.82
N LEU A 368 16.02 -8.47 -2.52
CA LEU A 368 14.88 -7.66 -2.08
C LEU A 368 13.87 -7.45 -3.22
N ARG A 369 12.58 -7.54 -2.91
CA ARG A 369 11.48 -7.36 -3.89
C ARG A 369 10.51 -6.25 -3.53
N GLU A 370 10.48 -5.85 -2.26
CA GLU A 370 9.65 -4.75 -1.77
C GLU A 370 10.51 -3.78 -0.98
N TRP A 371 10.67 -2.56 -1.51
CA TRP A 371 11.61 -1.57 -0.99
C TRP A 371 10.98 -0.60 0.02
N SER A 372 9.66 -0.63 0.24
CA SER A 372 8.96 0.35 1.08
C SER A 372 9.62 0.58 2.45
N LEU A 373 10.00 -0.48 3.18
CA LEU A 373 10.64 -0.32 4.50
C LEU A 373 12.06 0.28 4.40
N VAL A 374 12.86 -0.16 3.43
CA VAL A 374 14.22 0.35 3.19
C VAL A 374 14.16 1.82 2.81
N MET A 375 13.22 2.20 1.93
CA MET A 375 12.98 3.60 1.59
C MET A 375 12.59 4.41 2.81
N ALA A 376 11.61 3.95 3.60
CA ALA A 376 11.13 4.66 4.79
C ALA A 376 12.26 4.89 5.81
N LEU A 377 13.05 3.85 6.13
CA LEU A 377 14.18 3.98 7.05
C LEU A 377 15.29 4.86 6.47
N THR A 378 15.64 4.72 5.19
CA THR A 378 16.59 5.61 4.51
C THR A 378 16.14 7.07 4.60
N GLY A 379 14.86 7.32 4.34
CA GLY A 379 14.25 8.65 4.42
C GLY A 379 14.31 9.23 5.84
N VAL A 380 14.05 8.41 6.86
CA VAL A 380 14.18 8.82 8.27
C VAL A 380 15.61 9.19 8.61
N LEU A 381 16.58 8.31 8.34
CA LEU A 381 17.98 8.55 8.68
C LEU A 381 18.52 9.79 7.94
N ASN A 382 18.17 9.94 6.66
CA ASN A 382 18.56 11.11 5.87
C ASN A 382 17.85 12.39 6.36
N ALA A 383 16.58 12.33 6.73
CA ALA A 383 15.85 13.49 7.25
C ALA A 383 16.40 13.96 8.60
N VAL A 384 16.83 13.03 9.47
CA VAL A 384 17.56 13.36 10.71
C VAL A 384 18.89 14.03 10.39
N ASP A 385 19.72 13.41 9.55
CA ASP A 385 21.06 13.93 9.22
C ASP A 385 21.03 15.29 8.51
N ARG A 386 19.95 15.57 7.77
CA ARG A 386 19.74 16.83 7.05
C ARG A 386 18.98 17.87 7.88
N GLY A 387 18.63 17.58 9.13
CA GLY A 387 17.95 18.51 10.03
C GLY A 387 16.50 18.81 9.65
N LEU A 388 15.82 17.90 8.93
CA LEU A 388 14.41 18.03 8.55
C LEU A 388 13.46 17.60 9.69
N ILE A 389 13.94 16.80 10.64
CA ILE A 389 13.18 16.36 11.81
C ILE A 389 13.65 17.12 13.05
N THR A 390 12.71 17.60 13.85
CA THR A 390 12.99 18.29 15.12
C THR A 390 13.83 17.41 16.05
N PRO A 391 14.99 17.88 16.55
CA PRO A 391 15.86 17.09 17.42
C PRO A 391 15.14 16.45 18.62
N GLY A 392 15.47 15.20 18.92
CA GLY A 392 14.91 14.47 20.07
C GLY A 392 13.47 14.00 19.91
N ALA A 393 12.85 14.19 18.73
CA ALA A 393 11.52 13.66 18.46
C ALA A 393 11.52 12.13 18.36
N ASP A 394 10.45 11.51 18.84
CA ASP A 394 10.17 10.09 18.59
C ASP A 394 9.74 9.91 17.13
N ILE A 395 10.19 8.82 16.50
CA ILE A 395 9.88 8.54 15.10
C ILE A 395 9.27 7.14 14.98
N VAL A 396 8.04 7.09 14.50
CA VAL A 396 7.30 5.87 14.18
C VAL A 396 7.41 5.63 12.67
N VAL A 397 8.08 4.56 12.28
CA VAL A 397 8.27 4.16 10.89
C VAL A 397 7.18 3.17 10.50
N HIS A 398 6.40 3.50 9.48
CA HIS A 398 5.35 2.63 8.97
C HIS A 398 5.94 1.54 8.07
N GLY A 399 6.05 0.32 8.60
CA GLY A 399 6.47 -0.87 7.86
C GLY A 399 5.39 -1.38 6.93
N SER A 400 5.21 -0.74 5.76
CA SER A 400 4.13 -1.08 4.84
C SER A 400 4.37 -2.29 3.93
N GLY A 401 5.61 -2.76 3.87
CA GLY A 401 5.99 -3.97 3.14
C GLY A 401 7.50 -4.11 3.04
N TRP A 402 7.98 -5.35 3.15
CA TRP A 402 9.32 -5.79 2.78
C TRP A 402 9.30 -7.32 2.70
N TYR A 403 9.97 -7.85 1.69
CA TYR A 403 10.15 -9.28 1.50
C TYR A 403 11.22 -9.52 0.43
N SER A 404 11.83 -10.70 0.51
CA SER A 404 12.83 -11.22 -0.41
C SER A 404 12.24 -12.24 -1.38
N ALA A 405 12.98 -12.51 -2.45
CA ALA A 405 12.63 -13.51 -3.45
C ALA A 405 12.55 -14.94 -2.88
N ASP A 406 13.23 -15.22 -1.77
CA ASP A 406 13.28 -16.55 -1.16
C ASP A 406 12.07 -16.83 -0.24
N GLU A 407 11.26 -15.82 0.06
CA GLU A 407 10.10 -15.93 0.95
C GLU A 407 8.81 -16.39 0.24
N TYR A 408 8.79 -16.39 -1.09
CA TYR A 408 7.60 -16.76 -1.87
C TYR A 408 7.98 -17.22 -3.27
N GLN A 409 7.01 -17.82 -3.96
CA GLN A 409 7.14 -18.14 -5.38
C GLN A 409 6.22 -17.23 -6.20
N PRO A 410 6.73 -16.58 -7.26
CA PRO A 410 5.88 -15.92 -8.24
C PRO A 410 4.96 -16.92 -8.95
N PRO A 411 3.79 -16.49 -9.44
CA PRO A 411 2.93 -17.33 -10.27
C PRO A 411 3.65 -17.83 -11.53
N GLY A 412 3.57 -19.15 -11.77
CA GLY A 412 4.02 -19.78 -13.01
C GLY A 412 3.22 -19.31 -14.22
N GLU A 413 3.76 -19.51 -15.44
CA GLU A 413 3.13 -19.01 -16.68
C GLU A 413 1.72 -19.57 -16.89
N SER A 414 1.53 -20.85 -16.59
CA SER A 414 0.23 -21.53 -16.65
C SER A 414 -0.80 -21.01 -15.63
N SER A 415 -0.36 -20.17 -14.69
CA SER A 415 -1.21 -19.57 -13.64
C SER A 415 -1.56 -18.10 -13.92
N THR A 416 -1.18 -17.59 -15.09
CA THR A 416 -1.39 -16.20 -15.49
C THR A 416 -1.92 -16.12 -16.92
N THR A 417 -2.73 -15.11 -17.21
CA THR A 417 -3.22 -14.82 -18.56
C THR A 417 -2.68 -13.47 -19.02
N THR A 418 -1.96 -13.44 -20.14
CA THR A 418 -1.51 -12.18 -20.72
C THR A 418 -2.67 -11.48 -21.41
N VAL A 419 -2.81 -10.17 -21.16
CA VAL A 419 -3.85 -9.33 -21.76
C VAL A 419 -3.27 -8.03 -22.29
N THR A 420 -3.89 -7.47 -23.31
CA THR A 420 -3.54 -6.17 -23.90
C THR A 420 -4.75 -5.27 -24.12
N THR A 421 -5.95 -5.85 -24.25
CA THR A 421 -7.20 -5.17 -24.57
C THR A 421 -8.33 -5.52 -23.59
N VAL A 422 -9.46 -4.80 -23.68
CA VAL A 422 -10.68 -5.15 -22.93
C VAL A 422 -11.25 -6.50 -23.37
N ASP A 423 -11.14 -6.84 -24.67
CA ASP A 423 -11.61 -8.12 -25.20
C ASP A 423 -10.80 -9.31 -24.63
N ASP A 424 -9.48 -9.14 -24.47
CA ASP A 424 -8.64 -10.15 -23.81
C ASP A 424 -9.08 -10.39 -22.36
N ILE A 425 -9.45 -9.31 -21.65
CA ILE A 425 -9.97 -9.39 -20.28
C ILE A 425 -11.33 -10.11 -20.27
N ALA A 426 -12.22 -9.77 -21.21
CA ALA A 426 -13.53 -10.38 -21.33
C ALA A 426 -13.44 -11.88 -21.60
N ALA A 427 -12.61 -12.30 -22.55
CA ALA A 427 -12.37 -13.72 -22.86
C ALA A 427 -11.85 -14.49 -21.62
N ALA A 428 -10.97 -13.87 -20.81
CA ALA A 428 -10.42 -14.52 -19.63
C ALA A 428 -11.39 -14.59 -18.43
N VAL A 429 -12.35 -13.68 -18.33
CA VAL A 429 -13.23 -13.53 -17.15
C VAL A 429 -14.63 -14.09 -17.39
N ILE A 430 -15.14 -14.00 -18.62
CA ILE A 430 -16.52 -14.34 -18.97
C ILE A 430 -16.56 -15.70 -19.71
N GLY A 431 -15.59 -15.95 -20.58
CA GLY A 431 -15.55 -17.10 -21.48
C GLY A 431 -15.82 -16.70 -22.93
#